data_AF-A0A1I4UM04-F1
#
_entry.id   AF-A0A1I4UM04-F1
#
_cell.length_a   1.000
_cell.length_b   1.000
_cell.length_c   1.000
_cell.angle_alpha   90.00
_cell.angle_beta   90.00
_cell.angle_gamma   90.00
#
_symmetry.space_group_name_H-M   'P 1'
#
loop_
_entity.id
_entity.type
_entity.pdbx_description
1 polymer ?
#
loop_
_entity_poly.entity_id
_entity_poly.type
_entity_poly.pdbx_seq_one_letter_code
_entity_poly.pdbx_strand_id
1 'polypeptide(L)'
;MKAVVLPIFCLIILLSADRAEPGNPRYDFADSIIARNSRGPDAVEMNLSSLSVAGYYHESMVYEDSIITPKEPIRITLSNKHILDARELILREAAKHRILLINEAHYRPQHRLFTKSLLSALYQQGYNVFLAEGILADNHLDKRTYPVKDEGHFLNEPTYASLIRYAAKKGYKVRSYEYIVRSTWDDSVVLDKNGSMKCINYQPRDSELIIKNEIGQVIQSAFTSIRV
;
A
#
# COMPACT_ATOMS: atom_id res chain seq x y z
N MET A 1 -46.63 22.58 -41.49
CA MET A 1 -46.21 21.86 -40.28
C MET A 1 -44.71 21.61 -40.36
N LYS A 2 -43.89 22.42 -39.68
CA LYS A 2 -42.43 22.26 -39.63
C LYS A 2 -42.09 21.31 -38.48
N ALA A 3 -41.37 20.25 -38.83
CA ALA A 3 -41.06 19.12 -37.97
C ALA A 3 -40.20 19.53 -36.77
N VAL A 4 -40.76 19.36 -35.57
CA VAL A 4 -40.03 19.43 -34.29
C VAL A 4 -39.40 18.06 -34.04
N VAL A 5 -38.34 17.73 -34.77
CA VAL A 5 -37.60 16.46 -34.60
C VAL A 5 -36.20 16.69 -34.00
N LEU A 6 -35.76 17.95 -33.93
CA LEU A 6 -34.41 18.30 -33.50
C LEU A 6 -34.12 18.28 -31.98
N PRO A 7 -35.08 18.43 -31.03
CA PRO A 7 -34.70 18.45 -29.61
C PRO A 7 -34.58 17.05 -28.99
N ILE A 8 -35.15 16.02 -29.61
CA ILE A 8 -35.13 14.64 -29.08
C ILE A 8 -33.77 13.97 -29.32
N PHE A 9 -33.09 14.29 -30.43
CA PHE A 9 -31.79 13.70 -30.74
C PHE A 9 -30.68 14.19 -29.80
N CYS A 10 -30.69 15.46 -29.39
CA CYS A 10 -29.73 15.99 -28.40
C CYS A 10 -29.94 15.40 -27.00
N LEU A 11 -31.18 15.05 -26.63
CA LEU A 11 -31.47 14.44 -25.33
C LEU A 11 -30.98 12.97 -25.26
N ILE A 12 -31.03 12.24 -26.37
CA ILE A 12 -30.54 10.85 -26.44
C ILE A 12 -29.01 10.79 -26.39
N ILE A 13 -28.31 11.78 -26.96
CA ILE A 13 -26.84 11.88 -26.88
C ILE A 13 -26.39 12.24 -25.45
N LEU A 14 -27.16 13.06 -24.72
CA LEU A 14 -26.90 13.37 -23.30
C LEU A 14 -27.20 12.20 -22.34
N LEU A 15 -28.13 11.32 -22.70
CA LEU A 15 -28.43 10.09 -21.94
C LEU A 15 -27.46 8.95 -22.24
N SER A 16 -26.73 9.06 -23.36
CA SER A 16 -25.60 8.19 -23.71
C SER A 16 -24.32 8.77 -23.09
N ALA A 17 -24.30 9.02 -21.78
CA ALA A 17 -23.04 9.21 -21.10
C ALA A 17 -22.16 8.00 -21.44
N ASP A 18 -21.03 8.25 -22.10
CA ASP A 18 -20.08 7.24 -22.59
C ASP A 18 -19.89 6.17 -21.52
N ARG A 19 -20.63 5.07 -21.63
CA ARG A 19 -20.34 3.85 -20.90
C ARG A 19 -19.26 3.17 -21.72
N ALA A 20 -18.07 3.76 -21.70
CA ALA A 20 -16.88 3.03 -22.08
C ALA A 20 -16.91 1.72 -21.27
N GLU A 21 -16.90 0.58 -21.96
CA GLU A 21 -16.66 -0.72 -21.33
C GLU A 21 -15.52 -0.53 -20.33
N PRO A 22 -15.67 -0.91 -19.06
CA PRO A 22 -14.65 -0.64 -18.07
C PRO A 22 -13.36 -1.32 -18.54
N GLY A 23 -12.43 -0.52 -19.06
CA GLY A 23 -11.09 -0.92 -19.43
C GLY A 23 -10.34 -1.48 -18.21
N ASN A 24 -9.10 -1.89 -18.41
CA ASN A 24 -8.29 -2.32 -17.27
C ASN A 24 -8.01 -1.10 -16.37
N PRO A 25 -8.55 -1.06 -15.13
CA PRO A 25 -8.47 0.13 -14.26
C PRO A 25 -7.04 0.58 -13.98
N ARG A 26 -6.05 -0.30 -14.16
CA ARG A 26 -4.63 0.01 -14.01
C ARG A 26 -4.05 0.85 -15.15
N TYR A 27 -4.77 1.04 -16.25
CA TYR A 27 -4.30 1.72 -17.46
C TYR A 27 -5.34 2.69 -18.05
N ASP A 28 -6.42 2.98 -17.33
CA ASP A 28 -7.44 3.95 -17.73
C ASP A 28 -7.04 5.37 -17.31
N PHE A 29 -7.67 6.39 -17.89
CA PHE A 29 -7.46 7.78 -17.49
C PHE A 29 -7.92 8.04 -16.05
N ALA A 30 -7.26 8.98 -15.37
CA ALA A 30 -7.53 9.30 -13.96
C ALA A 30 -9.01 9.56 -13.67
N ASP A 31 -9.70 10.37 -14.49
CA ASP A 31 -11.13 10.64 -14.34
C ASP A 31 -11.98 9.38 -14.47
N SER A 32 -11.61 8.47 -15.37
CA SER A 32 -12.29 7.19 -15.55
C SER A 32 -12.06 6.24 -14.38
N ILE A 33 -10.88 6.28 -13.75
CA ILE A 33 -10.58 5.52 -12.53
C ILE A 33 -11.39 6.08 -11.37
N ILE A 34 -11.39 7.41 -11.17
CA ILE A 34 -12.12 8.09 -10.09
C ILE A 34 -13.63 7.88 -10.23
N ALA A 35 -14.16 7.94 -11.47
CA ALA A 35 -15.58 7.75 -11.74
C ALA A 35 -16.07 6.32 -11.47
N ARG A 36 -15.18 5.32 -11.37
CA ARG A 36 -15.50 3.96 -10.91
C ARG A 36 -15.73 3.97 -9.41
N ASN A 37 -16.81 4.63 -8.99
CA ASN A 37 -17.36 4.51 -7.65
C ASN A 37 -17.98 3.12 -7.49
N SER A 38 -17.13 2.11 -7.29
CA SER A 38 -17.58 0.80 -6.84
C SER A 38 -18.23 1.00 -5.47
N ARG A 39 -19.48 0.57 -5.24
CA ARG A 39 -20.19 0.78 -3.96
C ARG A 39 -19.74 -0.20 -2.86
N GLY A 40 -18.54 -0.76 -2.97
CA GLY A 40 -17.98 -1.73 -2.03
C GLY A 40 -17.12 -1.04 -0.96
N PRO A 41 -16.93 -1.67 0.21
CA PRO A 41 -16.11 -1.12 1.29
C PRO A 41 -14.66 -0.82 0.87
N ASP A 42 -14.11 -1.56 -0.10
CA ASP A 42 -12.69 -1.44 -0.54
C ASP A 42 -12.50 -0.56 -1.79
N ALA A 43 -13.58 0.04 -2.30
CA ALA A 43 -13.57 0.73 -3.59
C ALA A 43 -12.62 1.94 -3.64
N VAL A 44 -12.53 2.66 -2.52
CA VAL A 44 -11.63 3.81 -2.36
C VAL A 44 -10.18 3.37 -2.52
N GLU A 45 -9.77 2.32 -1.81
CA GLU A 45 -8.40 1.81 -1.86
C GLU A 45 -8.08 1.25 -3.25
N MET A 46 -9.04 0.59 -3.90
CA MET A 46 -8.88 0.11 -5.28
C MET A 46 -8.63 1.26 -6.27
N ASN A 47 -9.35 2.38 -6.13
CA ASN A 47 -9.16 3.55 -6.99
C ASN A 47 -7.82 4.22 -6.72
N LEU A 48 -7.45 4.43 -5.46
CA LEU A 48 -6.15 4.98 -5.07
C LEU A 48 -4.99 4.10 -5.57
N SER A 49 -5.12 2.77 -5.43
CA SER A 49 -4.15 1.81 -5.94
C SER A 49 -4.06 1.84 -7.47
N SER A 50 -5.19 1.94 -8.16
CA SER A 50 -5.23 2.02 -9.63
C SER A 50 -4.60 3.30 -10.16
N LEU A 51 -4.88 4.45 -9.53
CA LEU A 51 -4.24 5.74 -9.85
C LEU A 51 -2.72 5.65 -9.64
N SER A 52 -2.28 5.06 -8.52
CA SER A 52 -0.87 4.82 -8.24
C SER A 52 -0.20 3.93 -9.30
N VAL A 53 -0.82 2.81 -9.66
CA VAL A 53 -0.30 1.90 -10.69
C VAL A 53 -0.22 2.56 -12.07
N ALA A 54 -1.22 3.37 -12.43
CA ALA A 54 -1.26 4.12 -13.69
C ALA A 54 -0.28 5.31 -13.73
N GLY A 55 0.35 5.65 -12.59
CA GLY A 55 1.31 6.76 -12.47
C GLY A 55 0.67 8.12 -12.18
N TYR A 56 -0.63 8.17 -11.92
CA TYR A 56 -1.38 9.38 -11.53
C TYR A 56 -1.20 9.69 -10.04
N TYR A 57 0.05 9.89 -9.63
CA TYR A 57 0.41 10.04 -8.22
C TYR A 57 -0.16 11.30 -7.60
N HIS A 58 -0.23 12.41 -8.35
CA HIS A 58 -0.76 13.67 -7.84
C HIS A 58 -2.28 13.58 -7.67
N GLU A 59 -2.96 13.07 -8.69
CA GLU A 59 -4.39 12.86 -8.74
C GLU A 59 -4.83 11.87 -7.65
N SER A 60 -4.03 10.84 -7.36
CA SER A 60 -4.28 9.96 -6.22
C SER A 60 -4.30 10.70 -4.89
N MET A 61 -3.42 11.69 -4.68
CA MET A 61 -3.42 12.47 -3.43
C MET A 61 -4.62 13.41 -3.37
N VAL A 62 -4.94 14.09 -4.47
CA VAL A 62 -6.11 14.97 -4.54
C VAL A 62 -7.39 14.18 -4.32
N TYR A 63 -7.51 12.99 -4.90
CA TYR A 63 -8.64 12.09 -4.70
C TYR A 63 -8.74 11.64 -3.25
N GLU A 64 -7.64 11.22 -2.63
CA GLU A 64 -7.62 10.85 -1.21
C GLU A 64 -8.04 12.01 -0.31
N ASP A 65 -7.53 13.21 -0.55
CA ASP A 65 -7.89 14.42 0.22
C ASP A 65 -9.37 14.81 0.01
N SER A 66 -9.98 14.42 -1.11
CA SER A 66 -11.39 14.71 -1.41
C SER A 66 -12.38 13.76 -0.71
N ILE A 67 -11.92 12.56 -0.34
CA ILE A 67 -12.77 11.51 0.26
C ILE A 67 -12.48 11.28 1.74
N ILE A 68 -11.28 11.62 2.20
CA ILE A 68 -10.93 11.61 3.62
C ILE A 68 -11.32 12.96 4.20
N THR A 69 -12.13 12.96 5.25
CA THR A 69 -12.42 14.17 6.01
C THR A 69 -11.09 14.78 6.51
N PRO A 70 -10.75 16.02 6.10
CA PRO A 70 -9.53 16.67 6.56
C PRO A 70 -9.54 16.71 8.08
N LYS A 71 -8.51 16.15 8.72
CA LYS A 71 -8.32 16.33 10.16
C LYS A 71 -7.97 17.79 10.40
N GLU A 72 -8.53 18.37 11.46
CA GLU A 72 -8.17 19.73 11.89
C GLU A 72 -6.64 19.86 11.99
N PRO A 73 -6.04 20.90 11.37
CA PRO A 73 -4.60 21.05 11.36
C PRO A 73 -4.05 21.13 12.79
N ILE A 74 -3.28 20.13 13.21
CA ILE A 74 -2.58 20.16 14.49
C ILE A 74 -1.39 21.10 14.33
N ARG A 75 -1.46 22.27 14.96
CA ARG A 75 -0.30 23.17 15.06
C ARG A 75 0.66 22.63 16.10
N ILE A 76 1.80 22.12 15.65
CA ILE A 76 2.89 21.69 16.52
C ILE A 76 3.85 22.87 16.70
N THR A 77 4.01 23.35 17.93
CA THR A 77 5.00 24.36 18.28
C THR A 77 6.32 23.69 18.62
N LEU A 78 7.37 23.97 17.85
CA LEU A 78 8.69 23.37 18.01
C LEU A 78 9.66 24.22 18.85
N SER A 79 9.15 25.16 19.67
CA SER A 79 10.02 26.02 20.48
C SER A 79 10.93 25.17 21.36
N ASN A 80 12.25 25.40 21.22
CA ASN A 80 13.33 24.67 21.88
C ASN A 80 13.51 23.19 21.45
N LYS A 81 13.08 22.81 20.24
CA LYS A 81 13.37 21.48 19.66
C LYS A 81 14.33 21.60 18.47
N HIS A 82 15.27 20.67 18.38
CA HIS A 82 16.18 20.57 17.24
C HIS A 82 15.58 19.61 16.20
N ILE A 83 15.36 20.09 14.98
CA ILE A 83 14.87 19.27 13.87
C ILE A 83 16.05 18.49 13.28
N LEU A 84 15.89 17.17 13.12
CA LEU A 84 16.87 16.31 12.49
C LEU A 84 16.35 15.80 11.14
N ASP A 85 17.23 15.60 10.17
CA ASP A 85 16.87 14.90 8.93
C ASP A 85 16.45 13.47 9.27
N ALA A 86 15.27 13.07 8.81
CA ALA A 86 14.70 11.76 9.12
C ALA A 86 15.57 10.60 8.62
N ARG A 87 16.23 10.75 7.45
CA ARG A 87 17.12 9.70 6.92
C ARG A 87 18.36 9.58 7.79
N GLU A 88 18.92 10.69 8.24
CA GLU A 88 20.06 10.65 9.16
C GLU A 88 19.71 9.92 10.46
N LEU A 89 18.56 10.25 11.07
CA LEU A 89 18.10 9.59 12.29
C LEU A 89 17.86 8.10 12.06
N ILE A 90 17.13 7.72 11.00
CA ILE A 90 16.84 6.33 10.67
C ILE A 90 18.14 5.54 10.45
N LEU A 91 19.09 6.07 9.69
CA LEU A 91 20.36 5.39 9.42
C LEU A 91 21.22 5.27 10.68
N ARG A 92 21.18 6.26 11.57
CA ARG A 92 21.89 6.22 12.86
C ARG A 92 21.31 5.14 13.78
N GLU A 93 20.00 5.03 13.85
CA GLU A 93 19.35 3.97 14.66
C GLU A 93 19.49 2.59 14.00
N ALA A 94 19.36 2.50 12.67
CA ALA A 94 19.51 1.26 11.92
C ALA A 94 20.89 0.60 12.14
N ALA A 95 21.95 1.38 12.31
CA ALA A 95 23.29 0.87 12.61
C ALA A 95 23.38 0.10 13.94
N LYS A 96 22.42 0.29 14.86
CA LYS A 96 22.34 -0.39 16.17
C LYS A 96 21.46 -1.64 16.12
N HIS A 97 20.74 -1.86 15.03
CA HIS A 97 19.74 -2.91 14.89
C HIS A 97 20.11 -3.86 13.76
N ARG A 98 19.64 -5.10 13.86
CA ARG A 98 19.82 -6.12 12.81
C ARG A 98 18.68 -6.13 11.80
N ILE A 99 17.54 -5.55 12.18
CA ILE A 99 16.28 -5.59 11.45
C ILE A 99 15.68 -4.19 11.52
N LEU A 100 15.28 -3.66 10.37
CA LEU A 100 14.54 -2.42 10.23
C LEU A 100 13.22 -2.73 9.51
N LEU A 101 12.10 -2.37 10.13
CA LEU A 101 10.76 -2.51 9.56
C LEU A 101 10.30 -1.13 9.10
N ILE A 102 9.91 -1.00 7.84
CA ILE A 102 9.35 0.23 7.27
C ILE A 102 7.95 -0.08 6.80
N ASN A 103 6.96 0.59 7.38
CA ASN A 103 5.56 0.45 6.97
C ASN A 103 5.27 1.36 5.77
N GLU A 104 4.37 0.95 4.88
CA GLU A 104 3.91 1.72 3.74
C GLU A 104 2.38 1.68 3.61
N ALA A 105 1.77 2.77 3.17
CA ALA A 105 0.46 2.71 2.54
C ALA A 105 0.62 2.25 1.08
N HIS A 106 -0.09 1.21 0.65
CA HIS A 106 0.11 0.58 -0.67
C HIS A 106 -0.18 1.50 -1.86
N TYR A 107 -1.00 2.52 -1.65
CA TYR A 107 -1.36 3.54 -2.63
C TYR A 107 -0.49 4.81 -2.57
N ARG A 108 0.52 4.87 -1.69
CA ARG A 108 1.46 6.01 -1.56
C ARG A 108 2.86 5.63 -2.03
N PRO A 109 3.16 5.73 -3.34
CA PRO A 109 4.47 5.35 -3.89
C PRO A 109 5.63 6.21 -3.36
N GLN A 110 5.34 7.39 -2.79
CA GLN A 110 6.32 8.22 -2.10
C GLN A 110 7.03 7.47 -0.97
N HIS A 111 6.34 6.57 -0.26
CA HIS A 111 6.94 5.72 0.78
C HIS A 111 7.99 4.77 0.19
N ARG A 112 7.72 4.19 -0.97
CA ARG A 112 8.65 3.29 -1.68
C ARG A 112 9.87 4.04 -2.21
N LEU A 113 9.68 5.27 -2.70
CA LEU A 113 10.80 6.16 -3.06
C LEU A 113 11.67 6.50 -1.84
N PHE A 114 11.04 6.82 -0.71
CA PHE A 114 11.75 7.09 0.53
C PHE A 114 12.57 5.88 0.98
N THR A 115 11.97 4.68 1.04
CA THR A 115 12.66 3.43 1.34
C THR A 115 13.82 3.17 0.38
N LYS A 116 13.59 3.34 -0.93
CA LYS A 116 14.63 3.20 -1.97
C LYS A 116 15.83 4.11 -1.70
N SER A 117 15.59 5.34 -1.22
CA SER A 117 16.64 6.31 -0.91
C SER A 117 17.56 5.87 0.24
N LEU A 118 17.07 5.02 1.15
CA LEU A 118 17.83 4.50 2.30
C LEU A 118 18.70 3.30 1.93
N LEU A 119 18.31 2.50 0.93
CA LEU A 119 18.93 1.20 0.64
C LEU A 119 20.43 1.26 0.38
N SER A 120 20.95 2.32 -0.25
CA SER A 120 22.39 2.39 -0.50
C SER A 120 23.20 2.52 0.79
N ALA A 121 22.73 3.32 1.75
CA ALA A 121 23.40 3.54 3.02
C ALA A 121 23.19 2.36 3.98
N LEU A 122 21.98 1.79 4.01
CA LEU A 122 21.70 0.57 4.77
C LEU A 122 22.59 -0.61 4.30
N TYR A 123 22.83 -0.75 2.99
CA TYR A 123 23.71 -1.78 2.48
C TYR A 123 25.16 -1.62 2.96
N GLN A 124 25.65 -0.38 3.00
CA GLN A 124 26.97 -0.06 3.56
C GLN A 124 27.06 -0.36 5.06
N GLN A 125 25.94 -0.31 5.78
CA GLN A 125 25.84 -0.72 7.19
C GLN A 125 25.69 -2.24 7.39
N GLY A 126 25.69 -3.03 6.32
CA GLY A 126 25.64 -4.50 6.38
C GLY A 126 24.26 -5.11 6.18
N TYR A 127 23.21 -4.31 5.95
CA TYR A 127 21.91 -4.84 5.55
C TYR A 127 22.00 -5.43 4.14
N ASN A 128 21.86 -6.74 3.99
CA ASN A 128 22.03 -7.45 2.71
C ASN A 128 20.83 -8.33 2.32
N VAL A 129 19.74 -8.27 3.09
CA VAL A 129 18.46 -8.93 2.79
C VAL A 129 17.36 -7.87 2.77
N PHE A 130 16.53 -7.89 1.73
CA PHE A 130 15.37 -7.01 1.59
C PHE A 130 14.12 -7.89 1.50
N LEU A 131 13.35 -7.96 2.58
CA LEU A 131 12.08 -8.68 2.64
C LEU A 131 10.96 -7.71 2.23
N ALA A 132 10.09 -8.10 1.29
CA ALA A 132 9.04 -7.22 0.78
C ALA A 132 7.67 -7.93 0.64
N GLU A 133 6.61 -7.22 1.01
CA GLU A 133 5.20 -7.63 0.88
C GLU A 133 4.74 -7.62 -0.59
N GLY A 134 3.74 -8.42 -0.94
CA GLY A 134 3.17 -8.38 -2.29
C GLY A 134 4.09 -8.91 -3.39
N ILE A 135 5.12 -9.69 -3.02
CA ILE A 135 5.85 -10.60 -3.91
C ILE A 135 5.38 -12.02 -3.59
N LEU A 136 5.03 -12.84 -4.58
CA LEU A 136 4.62 -14.23 -4.36
C LEU A 136 5.80 -15.11 -3.93
N ALA A 137 5.57 -16.15 -3.13
CA ALA A 137 6.69 -16.98 -2.64
C ALA A 137 7.36 -17.84 -3.73
N ASP A 138 6.65 -18.14 -4.83
CA ASP A 138 7.14 -18.89 -5.99
C ASP A 138 7.77 -17.99 -7.07
N ASN A 139 8.02 -16.72 -6.76
CA ASN A 139 8.70 -15.78 -7.65
C ASN A 139 10.08 -16.29 -8.12
N HIS A 140 10.58 -15.68 -9.20
CA HIS A 140 11.86 -16.04 -9.79
C HIS A 140 12.88 -14.88 -9.74
N LEU A 141 12.75 -13.97 -8.77
CA LEU A 141 13.66 -12.82 -8.61
C LEU A 141 15.12 -13.23 -8.36
N ASP A 142 15.36 -14.42 -7.80
CA ASP A 142 16.71 -14.96 -7.63
C ASP A 142 17.37 -15.35 -8.97
N LYS A 143 16.56 -15.70 -9.97
CA LYS A 143 17.03 -16.05 -11.31
C LYS A 143 17.05 -14.83 -12.23
N ARG A 144 16.23 -13.82 -11.92
CA ARG A 144 16.01 -12.61 -12.72
C ARG A 144 16.07 -11.38 -11.82
N THR A 145 17.02 -10.47 -12.04
CA THR A 145 17.20 -9.26 -11.20
C THR A 145 16.12 -8.17 -11.40
N TYR A 146 14.97 -8.54 -11.97
CA TYR A 146 13.86 -7.64 -12.24
C TYR A 146 12.51 -8.32 -11.96
N PRO A 147 11.54 -7.59 -11.42
CA PRO A 147 10.20 -8.12 -11.17
C PRO A 147 9.40 -8.25 -12.46
N VAL A 148 8.51 -9.22 -12.48
CA VAL A 148 7.47 -9.39 -13.51
C VAL A 148 6.10 -9.30 -12.83
N LYS A 149 5.12 -8.79 -13.58
CA LYS A 149 3.79 -8.46 -13.02
C LYS A 149 3.06 -9.62 -12.36
N ASP A 150 3.23 -10.84 -12.87
CA ASP A 150 2.47 -12.00 -12.43
C ASP A 150 3.07 -12.66 -11.18
N GLU A 151 4.22 -12.17 -10.69
CA GLU A 151 4.93 -12.67 -9.51
C GLU A 151 4.64 -11.85 -8.24
N GLY A 152 3.64 -10.96 -8.24
CA GLY A 152 3.33 -10.15 -7.06
C GLY A 152 2.20 -9.14 -7.24
N HIS A 153 1.39 -8.97 -6.19
CA HIS A 153 0.22 -8.09 -6.18
C HIS A 153 0.56 -6.62 -6.45
N PHE A 154 1.71 -6.16 -5.96
CA PHE A 154 2.13 -4.76 -6.08
C PHE A 154 3.19 -4.52 -7.15
N LEU A 155 3.71 -5.57 -7.81
CA LEU A 155 4.79 -5.46 -8.81
C LEU A 155 4.38 -4.71 -10.07
N ASN A 156 3.07 -4.51 -10.29
CA ASN A 156 2.54 -3.67 -11.36
C ASN A 156 2.75 -2.17 -11.10
N GLU A 157 2.98 -1.76 -9.84
CA GLU A 157 3.23 -0.36 -9.51
C GLU A 157 4.69 0.02 -9.88
N PRO A 158 4.90 1.04 -10.74
CA PRO A 158 6.22 1.34 -11.30
C PRO A 158 7.29 1.64 -10.25
N THR A 159 6.93 2.34 -9.18
CA THR A 159 7.83 2.73 -8.09
C THR A 159 8.24 1.54 -7.26
N TYR A 160 7.31 0.64 -6.92
CA TYR A 160 7.59 -0.62 -6.24
C TYR A 160 8.52 -1.49 -7.07
N ALA A 161 8.22 -1.69 -8.34
CA ALA A 161 9.08 -2.43 -9.25
C ALA A 161 10.49 -1.81 -9.35
N SER A 162 10.58 -0.48 -9.32
CA SER A 162 11.83 0.28 -9.30
C SER A 162 12.61 0.10 -7.98
N LEU A 163 11.93 0.03 -6.84
CA LEU A 163 12.52 -0.29 -5.53
C LEU A 163 13.14 -1.69 -5.54
N ILE A 164 12.41 -2.70 -6.01
CA ILE A 164 12.88 -4.08 -6.12
C ILE A 164 14.12 -4.19 -7.02
N ARG A 165 14.08 -3.59 -8.22
CA ARG A 165 15.25 -3.55 -9.12
C ARG A 165 16.46 -2.86 -8.48
N TYR A 166 16.23 -1.78 -7.73
CA TYR A 166 17.30 -1.04 -7.07
C TYR A 166 17.93 -1.85 -5.93
N ALA A 167 17.11 -2.53 -5.12
CA ALA A 167 17.59 -3.44 -4.08
C ALA A 167 18.47 -4.55 -4.69
N ALA A 168 17.97 -5.23 -5.72
CA ALA A 168 18.73 -6.26 -6.44
C ALA A 168 20.04 -5.70 -7.03
N LYS A 169 20.01 -4.54 -7.69
CA LYS A 169 21.20 -3.87 -8.25
C LYS A 169 22.25 -3.53 -7.18
N LYS A 170 21.82 -3.22 -5.95
CA LYS A 170 22.73 -2.92 -4.83
C LYS A 170 23.36 -4.16 -4.22
N GLY A 171 22.84 -5.36 -4.51
CA GLY A 171 23.35 -6.63 -3.98
C GLY A 171 22.49 -7.21 -2.85
N TYR A 172 21.31 -6.64 -2.59
CA TYR A 172 20.38 -7.25 -1.63
C TYR A 172 19.87 -8.59 -2.14
N LYS A 173 19.76 -9.56 -1.23
CA LYS A 173 18.93 -10.75 -1.41
C LYS A 173 17.47 -10.33 -1.22
N VAL A 174 16.75 -10.12 -2.32
CA VAL A 174 15.33 -9.78 -2.27
C VAL A 174 14.53 -11.04 -1.99
N ARG A 175 13.63 -11.02 -1.00
CA ARG A 175 12.79 -12.16 -0.62
C ARG A 175 11.35 -11.71 -0.41
N SER A 176 10.43 -12.61 -0.70
CA SER A 176 9.02 -12.46 -0.32
C SER A 176 8.85 -12.81 1.16
N TYR A 177 7.95 -12.10 1.85
CA TYR A 177 7.34 -12.59 3.10
C TYR A 177 5.82 -12.75 2.98
N GLU A 178 5.26 -12.63 1.78
CA GLU A 178 3.82 -12.69 1.55
C GLU A 178 3.24 -14.01 2.06
N TYR A 179 2.08 -13.93 2.69
CA TYR A 179 1.42 -15.10 3.25
C TYR A 179 0.81 -15.96 2.14
N ILE A 180 1.10 -17.27 2.17
CA ILE A 180 0.39 -18.25 1.34
C ILE A 180 -0.50 -19.08 2.26
N VAL A 181 -1.81 -18.89 2.13
CA VAL A 181 -2.80 -19.78 2.77
C VAL A 181 -2.56 -21.20 2.25
N ARG A 182 -2.21 -22.13 3.14
CA ARG A 182 -2.24 -23.56 2.84
C ARG A 182 -3.16 -24.23 3.85
N SER A 183 -4.06 -25.09 3.36
CA SER A 183 -5.12 -25.74 4.14
C SER A 183 -4.62 -26.69 5.24
N THR A 184 -3.32 -26.91 5.36
CA THR A 184 -2.68 -27.83 6.33
C THR A 184 -1.67 -27.13 7.23
N TRP A 185 -1.64 -25.80 7.24
CA TRP A 185 -0.64 -25.07 8.01
C TRP A 185 -0.99 -25.01 9.49
N ASP A 186 -0.08 -25.53 10.30
CA ASP A 186 0.01 -25.24 11.72
C ASP A 186 0.58 -23.81 11.87
N ASP A 187 -0.15 -22.95 12.60
CA ASP A 187 0.25 -21.57 12.91
C ASP A 187 1.45 -21.49 13.89
N SER A 188 2.00 -22.64 14.30
CA SER A 188 3.23 -22.72 15.08
C SER A 188 4.44 -22.26 14.24
N VAL A 189 5.12 -21.23 14.74
CA VAL A 189 6.29 -20.64 14.08
C VAL A 189 7.44 -21.65 14.08
N VAL A 190 7.73 -22.25 12.93
CA VAL A 190 9.02 -22.91 12.68
C VAL A 190 9.91 -21.92 11.94
N LEU A 191 10.99 -21.49 12.59
CA LEU A 191 12.03 -20.69 11.96
C LEU A 191 12.63 -21.50 10.81
N ASP A 192 12.30 -21.16 9.57
CA ASP A 192 13.06 -21.69 8.44
C ASP A 192 14.49 -21.09 8.46
N LYS A 193 15.43 -21.77 7.80
CA LYS A 193 16.84 -21.37 7.73
C LYS A 193 17.09 -20.02 7.02
N ASN A 194 16.06 -19.37 6.49
CA ASN A 194 16.13 -18.20 5.62
C ASN A 194 15.32 -16.99 6.13
N GLY A 195 14.70 -17.04 7.31
CA GLY A 195 14.30 -15.85 8.07
C GLY A 195 12.95 -15.23 7.71
N SER A 196 11.87 -16.02 7.76
CA SER A 196 10.51 -15.47 7.88
C SER A 196 10.25 -14.95 9.30
N MET A 197 9.74 -13.73 9.46
CA MET A 197 9.45 -13.10 10.76
C MET A 197 7.94 -12.82 10.90
N LYS A 198 7.27 -13.52 11.83
CA LYS A 198 5.92 -13.20 12.32
C LYS A 198 6.08 -12.36 13.58
N CYS A 199 5.68 -11.09 13.57
CA CYS A 199 5.68 -10.26 14.77
C CYS A 199 4.41 -10.58 15.59
N ILE A 200 4.56 -11.36 16.66
CA ILE A 200 3.49 -11.65 17.63
C ILE A 200 3.72 -10.73 18.82
N ASN A 201 2.79 -9.80 19.06
CA ASN A 201 2.81 -9.00 20.27
C ASN A 201 2.52 -9.93 21.46
N TYR A 202 3.54 -10.17 22.30
CA TYR A 202 3.51 -11.27 23.26
C TYR A 202 2.57 -10.99 24.43
N GLN A 203 2.21 -9.72 24.71
CA GLN A 203 1.35 -9.38 25.82
C GLN A 203 0.63 -8.01 25.67
N PRO A 204 -0.73 -7.99 25.67
CA PRO A 204 -1.59 -9.16 25.57
C PRO A 204 -1.63 -9.69 24.13
N ARG A 205 -1.77 -11.02 23.99
CA ARG A 205 -1.99 -11.69 22.72
C ARG A 205 -3.45 -11.54 22.33
N ASP A 206 -3.78 -10.43 21.68
CA ASP A 206 -4.89 -10.14 20.77
C ASP A 206 -5.00 -8.62 20.63
N SER A 207 -5.69 -8.12 19.61
CA SER A 207 -6.22 -6.76 19.67
C SER A 207 -7.73 -6.77 19.45
N GLU A 208 -8.48 -6.34 20.44
CA GLU A 208 -9.91 -6.04 20.34
C GLU A 208 -10.13 -4.68 21.01
N LEU A 209 -10.95 -3.83 20.39
CA LEU A 209 -11.36 -2.53 20.87
C LEU A 209 -12.86 -2.58 21.19
N ILE A 210 -13.26 -2.54 22.47
CA ILE A 210 -14.68 -2.38 22.89
C ILE A 210 -14.85 -1.06 23.64
N ILE A 211 -15.88 -0.29 23.32
CA ILE A 211 -16.30 0.94 24.01
C ILE A 211 -17.70 0.72 24.62
N LYS A 212 -17.87 1.05 25.91
CA LYS A 212 -19.13 0.94 26.67
C LYS A 212 -19.57 2.29 27.22
N ASN A 213 -20.87 2.48 27.45
CA ASN A 213 -21.42 3.63 28.16
C ASN A 213 -21.41 3.45 29.69
N GLU A 214 -21.81 4.50 30.42
CA GLU A 214 -21.75 4.57 31.90
C GLU A 214 -22.61 3.52 32.63
N ILE A 215 -23.63 2.98 31.96
CA ILE A 215 -24.49 1.91 32.50
C ILE A 215 -24.06 0.51 32.02
N GLY A 216 -22.87 0.40 31.45
CA GLY A 216 -22.23 -0.88 31.11
C GLY A 216 -22.67 -1.50 29.78
N GLN A 217 -23.46 -0.79 28.97
CA GLN A 217 -23.87 -1.26 27.65
C GLN A 217 -22.78 -0.99 26.61
N VAL A 218 -22.54 -1.96 25.73
CA VAL A 218 -21.58 -1.82 24.62
C VAL A 218 -22.14 -0.86 23.59
N ILE A 219 -21.38 0.18 23.27
CA ILE A 219 -21.74 1.19 22.26
C ILE A 219 -20.86 1.09 21.01
N GLN A 220 -19.67 0.47 21.09
CA GLN A 220 -18.85 0.15 19.92
C GLN A 220 -17.97 -1.08 20.20
N SER A 221 -17.73 -1.93 19.20
CA SER A 221 -16.66 -2.93 19.25
C SER A 221 -15.98 -3.08 17.88
N ALA A 222 -14.67 -3.33 17.87
CA ALA A 222 -13.85 -3.61 16.70
C ALA A 222 -12.76 -4.62 17.07
N PHE A 223 -12.78 -5.79 16.46
CA PHE A 223 -11.73 -6.80 16.62
C PHE A 223 -10.64 -6.55 15.59
N THR A 224 -9.39 -6.49 16.02
CA THR A 224 -8.22 -6.82 15.20
C THR A 224 -7.56 -8.05 15.79
N SER A 225 -8.31 -9.15 15.85
CA SER A 225 -7.78 -10.45 16.19
C SER A 225 -8.16 -11.43 15.08
N ILE A 226 -7.11 -11.91 14.41
CA ILE A 226 -7.12 -13.15 13.65
C ILE A 226 -7.35 -14.24 14.68
N ARG A 227 -8.59 -14.68 14.88
CA ARG A 227 -8.88 -15.96 15.53
C ARG A 227 -10.09 -16.63 14.88
N VAL A 228 -9.81 -17.71 14.16
CA VAL A 228 -10.52 -18.97 14.35
C VAL A 228 -9.69 -19.76 15.35
#